data_AF-A0A645DQS3-F1
#
_entry.id   AF-A0A645DQS3-F1
#
_cell.length_a   1.000
_cell.length_b   1.000
_cell.length_c   1.000
_cell.angle_alpha   90.00
_cell.angle_beta   90.00
_cell.angle_gamma   90.00
#
_symmetry.space_group_name_H-M   'P 1'
#
loop_
_entity.id
_entity.type
_entity.pdbx_description
1 polymer ?
#
loop_
_entity_poly.entity_id
_entity_poly.type
_entity_poly.pdbx_seq_one_letter_code
_entity_poly.pdbx_strand_id
1 'polypeptide(L)'
;MKAGVLVEKLTPNQMVDKIKGKVHSIKIKEHKLLEIQNKFKISNISREKENIIVRVVGDEKFENLGFEYKEEHPNLEDVFLYYFDENKTF
;
A
#
# COMPACT_ATOMS: atom_id res chain seq x y z
N MET A 1 -10.67 20.83 19.62
CA MET A 1 -9.21 20.67 19.50
C MET A 1 -8.95 19.22 19.10
N LYS A 2 -8.79 18.93 17.80
CA LYS A 2 -8.33 17.61 17.35
C LYS A 2 -6.83 17.56 17.63
N ALA A 3 -6.38 16.51 18.31
CA ALA A 3 -5.04 16.34 18.85
C ALA A 3 -3.96 16.43 17.75
N GLY A 4 -3.51 17.66 17.48
CA GLY A 4 -2.37 17.98 16.61
C GLY A 4 -1.04 17.84 17.35
N VAL A 5 -0.86 16.76 18.11
CA VAL A 5 0.30 16.56 18.98
C VAL A 5 0.80 15.12 18.82
N LEU A 6 1.42 14.81 17.66
CA LEU A 6 2.56 13.87 17.51
C LEU A 6 2.96 13.55 16.04
N VAL A 7 2.64 14.39 15.04
CA VAL A 7 3.38 14.33 13.75
C VAL A 7 4.74 15.05 13.85
N GLU A 8 5.14 15.41 15.08
CA GLU A 8 6.39 16.08 15.44
C GLU A 8 7.60 15.14 15.33
N LYS A 9 8.56 15.50 14.47
CA LYS A 9 9.97 15.05 14.37
C LYS A 9 10.37 13.94 13.41
N LEU A 10 9.49 13.38 12.58
CA LEU A 10 9.95 12.49 11.50
C LEU A 10 9.99 13.24 10.19
N THR A 11 11.18 13.37 9.62
CA THR A 11 11.33 13.84 8.24
C THR A 11 10.58 12.90 7.29
N PRO A 12 10.13 13.37 6.12
CA PRO A 12 9.48 12.54 5.10
C PRO A 12 10.24 11.22 4.83
N ASN A 13 11.57 11.27 4.81
CA ASN A 13 12.43 10.10 4.63
C ASN A 13 12.30 9.09 5.78
N GLN A 14 12.28 9.56 7.03
CA GLN A 14 12.12 8.67 8.18
C GLN A 14 10.73 8.03 8.24
N MET A 15 9.70 8.71 7.72
CA MET A 15 8.36 8.12 7.61
C MET A 15 8.32 7.02 6.55
N VAL A 16 8.97 7.24 5.41
CA VAL A 16 9.13 6.25 4.35
C VAL A 16 9.90 5.03 4.86
N ASP A 17 10.98 5.23 5.61
CA ASP A 17 11.77 4.15 6.21
C ASP A 17 10.95 3.25 7.15
N LYS A 18 9.98 3.81 7.88
CA LYS A 18 9.13 3.05 8.82
C LYS A 18 8.20 2.04 8.14
N ILE A 19 7.89 2.24 6.87
CA ILE A 19 7.01 1.35 6.09
C ILE A 19 7.77 0.53 5.04
N LYS A 20 9.11 0.51 5.12
CA LYS A 20 9.92 -0.43 4.32
C LYS A 20 9.52 -1.87 4.63
N GLY A 21 9.49 -2.72 3.60
CA GLY A 21 8.97 -4.08 3.70
C GLY A 21 7.45 -4.20 3.79
N LYS A 22 6.70 -3.09 3.75
CA LYS A 22 5.22 -3.08 3.81
C LYS A 22 4.56 -2.66 2.49
N VAL A 23 5.36 -2.31 1.48
CA VAL A 23 4.87 -1.86 0.17
C VAL A 23 5.29 -2.85 -0.88
N HIS A 24 4.33 -3.40 -1.60
CA HIS A 24 4.56 -4.44 -2.59
C HIS A 24 3.80 -4.10 -3.88
N SER A 25 4.35 -4.48 -5.02
CA SER A 25 3.65 -4.53 -6.29
C SER A 25 3.18 -5.97 -6.53
N ILE A 26 1.89 -6.16 -6.82
CA ILE A 26 1.30 -7.45 -7.15
C ILE A 26 0.88 -7.41 -8.61
N LYS A 27 1.32 -8.40 -9.38
CA LYS A 27 0.91 -8.59 -10.77
C LYS A 27 -0.24 -9.56 -10.84
N ILE A 28 -1.36 -9.09 -11.37
CA ILE A 28 -2.60 -9.85 -11.44
C ILE A 28 -3.25 -9.70 -12.82
N LYS A 29 -4.25 -10.55 -13.07
CA LYS A 29 -5.19 -10.37 -14.18
C LYS A 29 -6.32 -9.43 -13.76
N GLU A 30 -6.97 -8.78 -14.73
CA GLU A 30 -8.03 -7.79 -14.49
C GLU A 30 -9.18 -8.33 -13.62
N HIS A 31 -9.58 -9.59 -13.82
CA HIS A 31 -10.65 -10.21 -13.01
C HIS A 31 -10.31 -10.38 -11.52
N LYS A 32 -9.02 -10.31 -11.14
CA LYS A 32 -8.56 -10.38 -9.74
C LYS A 32 -8.46 -9.02 -9.06
N LEU A 33 -8.59 -7.93 -9.80
CA LEU A 33 -8.43 -6.59 -9.25
C LEU A 33 -9.42 -6.30 -8.12
N LEU A 34 -10.67 -6.73 -8.27
CA LEU A 34 -11.71 -6.55 -7.25
C LEU A 34 -11.37 -7.32 -5.95
N GLU A 35 -10.81 -8.52 -6.07
CA GLU A 35 -10.38 -9.34 -4.92
C GLU A 35 -9.26 -8.63 -4.15
N ILE A 36 -8.27 -8.09 -4.86
CA ILE A 36 -7.16 -7.35 -4.26
C ILE A 36 -7.63 -6.04 -3.62
N GLN A 37 -8.55 -5.29 -4.27
CA GLN A 37 -9.12 -4.04 -3.73
C GLN A 37 -9.87 -4.23 -2.41
N ASN A 38 -10.51 -5.38 -2.23
CA ASN A 38 -11.25 -5.68 -1.01
C ASN A 38 -10.34 -6.15 0.12
N LYS A 39 -9.19 -6.73 -0.21
CA LYS A 39 -8.27 -7.32 0.76
C LYS A 39 -7.19 -6.34 1.21
N PHE A 40 -6.63 -5.55 0.28
CA PHE A 40 -5.46 -4.71 0.53
C PHE A 40 -5.75 -3.23 0.30
N LYS A 41 -4.98 -2.36 0.97
CA LYS A 41 -4.96 -0.93 0.64
C LYS A 41 -4.12 -0.74 -0.62
N ILE A 42 -4.73 -0.17 -1.65
CA ILE A 42 -4.07 0.07 -2.93
C ILE A 42 -3.56 1.51 -2.98
N SER A 43 -2.26 1.68 -3.15
CA SER A 43 -1.64 2.98 -3.43
C SER A 43 -1.72 3.33 -4.91
N ASN A 44 -1.54 2.37 -5.82
CA ASN A 44 -1.54 2.64 -7.25
C ASN A 44 -1.99 1.44 -8.08
N ILE A 45 -2.58 1.69 -9.24
CA ILE A 45 -2.97 0.66 -10.22
C ILE A 45 -2.43 1.08 -11.58
N SER A 46 -1.57 0.25 -12.18
CA SER A 46 -1.09 0.44 -13.53
C SER A 46 -1.42 -0.78 -14.40
N ARG A 47 -1.72 -0.55 -15.67
CA ARG A 47 -1.91 -1.64 -16.64
C ARG A 47 -0.62 -1.85 -17.42
N GLU A 48 -0.16 -3.09 -17.48
CA GLU A 48 0.96 -3.52 -18.29
C GLU A 48 0.54 -4.64 -19.24
N LYS A 49 0.37 -4.30 -20.52
CA LYS A 49 -0.05 -5.23 -21.57
C LYS A 49 -1.33 -5.97 -21.19
N GLU A 50 -1.23 -7.26 -20.84
CA GLU A 50 -2.34 -8.15 -20.46
C GLU A 50 -2.48 -8.35 -18.94
N ASN A 51 -1.70 -7.61 -18.14
CA ASN A 51 -1.70 -7.71 -16.68
C ASN A 51 -1.95 -6.33 -16.06
N ILE A 52 -2.33 -6.36 -14.80
CA ILE A 52 -2.45 -5.19 -13.93
C ILE A 52 -1.39 -5.31 -12.85
N ILE A 53 -0.63 -4.26 -12.65
CA ILE A 53 0.29 -4.12 -11.53
C ILE A 53 -0.41 -3.26 -10.49
N VAL A 54 -0.63 -3.84 -9.32
CA VAL A 54 -1.28 -3.19 -8.20
C VAL A 54 -0.25 -2.95 -7.11
N ARG A 55 0.00 -1.70 -6.78
CA ARG A 55 0.82 -1.33 -5.63
C ARG A 55 -0.05 -1.32 -4.39
N VAL A 56 0.31 -2.15 -3.43
CA VAL A 56 -0.40 -2.33 -2.16
C VAL A 56 0.48 -1.95 -0.99
N VAL A 57 -0.16 -1.51 0.08
CA VAL A 57 0.50 -1.09 1.32
C VAL A 57 -0.18 -1.76 2.51
N GLY A 58 0.59 -2.46 3.34
CA GLY A 58 0.03 -3.12 4.52
C GLY A 58 1.03 -4.03 5.24
N ASP A 59 0.65 -4.45 6.45
CA ASP A 59 1.40 -5.41 7.25
C ASP A 59 1.11 -6.87 6.86
N GLU A 60 0.19 -7.10 5.92
CA GLU A 60 -0.24 -8.43 5.51
C GLU A 60 0.85 -9.16 4.71
N LYS A 61 0.99 -10.46 4.98
CA LYS A 61 1.96 -11.31 4.28
C LYS A 61 1.41 -11.79 2.95
N PHE A 62 2.07 -11.41 1.87
CA PHE A 62 1.70 -11.80 0.49
C PHE A 62 2.11 -13.23 0.11
N GLU A 63 2.98 -13.84 0.92
CA GLU A 63 3.56 -15.18 0.73
C GLU A 63 2.52 -16.29 0.52
N ASN A 64 1.34 -16.17 1.15
CA ASN A 64 0.31 -17.21 1.13
C ASN A 64 -0.78 -16.99 0.07
N LEU A 65 -0.66 -15.96 -0.77
CA LEU A 65 -1.73 -15.57 -1.70
C LEU A 65 -1.58 -16.20 -3.09
N GLY A 66 -0.42 -16.75 -3.42
CA GLY A 66 -0.15 -17.34 -4.73
C GLY A 66 -0.09 -16.33 -5.88
N PHE A 67 0.04 -15.03 -5.60
CA PHE A 67 0.24 -14.00 -6.62
C PHE A 67 1.73 -13.75 -6.86
N GLU A 68 2.08 -13.31 -8.08
CA GLU A 68 3.41 -12.77 -8.38
C GLU A 68 3.49 -11.38 -7.71
N TYR A 69 4.35 -11.24 -6.69
CA TYR A 69 4.56 -9.97 -6.01
C TYR A 69 6.04 -9.62 -5.91
N LYS A 70 6.32 -8.32 -5.77
CA LYS A 70 7.66 -7.77 -5.60
C LYS A 70 7.63 -6.68 -4.53
N GLU A 71 8.58 -6.72 -3.60
CA GLU A 71 8.76 -5.63 -2.64
C GLU A 71 9.18 -4.35 -3.37
N GLU A 72 8.54 -3.23 -3.04
CA GLU A 72 8.82 -1.93 -3.62
C GLU A 72 9.36 -0.97 -2.55
N HIS A 73 10.23 -0.05 -2.96
CA HIS A 73 10.66 1.01 -2.06
C HIS A 73 9.47 1.96 -1.81
N PRO A 74 9.07 2.20 -0.55
CA PRO A 74 7.96 3.09 -0.23
C PRO A 74 8.19 4.53 -0.69
N ASN A 75 7.11 5.27 -0.88
CA ASN A 75 7.10 6.70 -1.17
C ASN A 75 6.14 7.42 -0.20
N LEU A 76 5.99 8.74 -0.35
CA LEU A 76 5.12 9.51 0.56
C LEU A 76 3.62 9.24 0.39
N GLU A 77 3.18 8.84 -0.80
CA GLU A 77 1.80 8.43 -1.03
C GLU A 77 1.49 7.13 -0.27
N ASP A 78 2.41 6.17 -0.27
CA ASP A 78 2.30 4.93 0.52
C ASP A 78 2.24 5.23 2.02
N VAL A 79 3.09 6.16 2.50
CA VAL A 79 3.08 6.62 3.91
C VAL A 79 1.72 7.22 4.25
N PHE A 80 1.22 8.10 3.38
CA PHE A 80 -0.07 8.75 3.61
C PHE A 80 -1.19 7.71 3.67
N LEU A 81 -1.24 6.78 2.72
CA LEU A 81 -2.23 5.71 2.72
C LEU A 81 -2.11 4.78 3.94
N TYR A 82 -0.88 4.47 4.39
CA TYR A 82 -0.69 3.58 5.54
C TYR A 82 -1.22 4.19 6.84
N TYR A 83 -0.90 5.46 7.11
CA TYR A 83 -1.25 6.12 8.39
C TYR A 83 -2.61 6.83 8.39
N PHE A 84 -3.08 7.33 7.24
CA PHE A 84 -4.25 8.23 7.20
C PHE A 84 -5.50 7.60 6.58
N ASP A 85 -5.39 6.37 6.04
CA ASP A 85 -6.56 5.60 5.59
C ASP A 85 -7.28 4.95 6.79
N GLU A 86 -7.71 5.79 7.75
CA GLU A 86 -8.59 5.46 8.89
C GLU A 86 -10.07 5.75 8.57
N ASN A 87 -10.43 6.11 7.33
CA ASN A 87 -11.78 6.53 6.97
C ASN A 87 -12.49 5.57 5.99
N LYS A 88 -12.60 4.29 6.33
CA LYS A 88 -13.72 3.46 5.87
C LYS A 88 -14.72 3.27 7.02
N THR A 89 -15.40 4.35 7.38
CA THR A 89 -16.66 4.24 8.13
C THR A 89 -17.76 4.12 7.08
N PHE A 90 -18.39 2.95 7.00
CA PHE A 90 -19.59 2.70 6.18
C PHE A 90 -20.80 3.40 6.77
#